data_AF-A0A2N5KCK7-F1
#
_entry.id   AF-A0A2N5KCK7-F1
#
_cell.length_a   1.000
_cell.length_b   1.000
_cell.length_c   1.000
_cell.angle_alpha   90.00
_cell.angle_beta   90.00
_cell.angle_gamma   90.00
#
_symmetry.space_group_name_H-M   'P 1'
#
loop_
_entity.id
_entity.type
_entity.pdbx_description
1 polymer ?
#
loop_
_entity_poly.entity_id
_entity_poly.type
_entity_poly.pdbx_seq_one_letter_code
_entity_poly.pdbx_strand_id
1 'polypeptide(L)'
;MGSGKGGSGGGTLSSALFYVFLFLFVLVSVAPLLWVFKMSIVQKSEVTATPPTILPQSFTGQSYSTIFSDASFQKALINSIIIAGVTTVVCLFFGAIAAYAIARLRFNFKNLVMTLILAISFFPAVAIIAPLFIQFRAIGLINTYWSAIIADTVFALPLTIWILV
;
A
#
# COMPACT_ATOMS: atom_id res chain seq x y z
N MET A 1 16.37 -0.29 -53.95
CA MET A 1 16.50 -1.60 -54.63
C MET A 1 16.79 -2.64 -53.55
N GLY A 2 15.92 -3.65 -53.39
CA GLY A 2 16.04 -4.76 -52.41
C GLY A 2 15.45 -4.42 -51.04
N SER A 3 14.16 -4.60 -50.74
CA SER A 3 13.29 -5.79 -50.81
C SER A 3 13.77 -6.94 -49.93
N GLY A 4 12.90 -7.39 -49.02
CA GLY A 4 13.07 -8.68 -48.34
C GLY A 4 12.39 -8.82 -46.97
N LYS A 5 11.06 -8.78 -46.92
CA LYS A 5 10.26 -9.37 -45.84
C LYS A 5 10.64 -10.85 -45.63
N GLY A 6 10.66 -11.34 -44.39
CA GLY A 6 10.66 -12.79 -44.13
C GLY A 6 10.82 -13.19 -42.67
N GLY A 7 9.71 -13.35 -41.96
CA GLY A 7 9.70 -13.89 -40.58
C GLY A 7 8.48 -13.55 -39.72
N SER A 8 7.48 -12.85 -40.25
CA SER A 8 6.23 -12.53 -39.54
C SER A 8 5.22 -13.68 -39.69
N GLY A 9 5.44 -14.77 -38.95
CA GLY A 9 4.51 -15.91 -38.85
C GLY A 9 4.39 -16.51 -37.44
N GLY A 10 5.36 -16.26 -36.55
CA GLY A 10 5.33 -16.68 -35.15
C GLY A 10 4.97 -15.59 -34.14
N GLY A 11 4.88 -14.33 -34.58
CA GLY A 11 4.63 -13.17 -33.70
C GLY A 11 3.17 -13.05 -33.27
N THR A 12 2.21 -13.31 -34.16
CA THR A 12 0.78 -13.12 -33.88
C THR A 12 0.22 -14.16 -32.91
N LEU A 13 0.67 -15.43 -33.00
CA LEU A 13 0.27 -16.48 -32.06
C LEU A 13 0.91 -16.28 -30.68
N SER A 14 2.18 -15.88 -30.62
CA SER A 14 2.85 -15.53 -29.37
C SER A 14 2.22 -14.29 -28.71
N SER A 15 1.88 -13.26 -29.49
CA SER A 15 1.15 -12.09 -29.00
C SER A 15 -0.27 -12.46 -28.53
N ALA A 16 -1.01 -13.29 -29.27
CA ALA A 16 -2.34 -13.73 -28.86
C ALA A 16 -2.30 -14.51 -27.54
N LEU A 17 -1.34 -15.44 -27.39
CA LEU A 17 -1.13 -16.17 -26.14
C LEU A 17 -0.75 -15.23 -24.99
N PHE A 18 0.11 -14.24 -25.25
CA PHE A 18 0.48 -13.22 -24.26
C PHE A 18 -0.73 -12.39 -23.82
N TYR A 19 -1.59 -11.95 -24.75
CA TYR A 19 -2.80 -11.20 -24.42
C TYR A 19 -3.82 -12.04 -23.67
N VAL A 20 -4.00 -13.31 -24.02
CA VAL A 20 -4.87 -14.24 -23.29
C VAL A 20 -4.35 -14.46 -21.86
N PHE A 21 -3.03 -14.67 -21.71
CA PHE A 21 -2.41 -14.78 -20.39
C PHE A 21 -2.59 -13.49 -19.57
N LEU A 22 -2.32 -12.33 -20.17
CA LEU A 22 -2.50 -11.03 -19.52
C LEU A 22 -3.96 -10.82 -19.08
N PHE A 23 -4.92 -11.18 -19.93
CA PHE A 23 -6.34 -11.09 -19.63
C PHE A 23 -6.72 -11.99 -18.44
N LEU A 24 -6.30 -13.25 -18.44
CA LEU A 24 -6.53 -14.17 -17.33
C LEU A 24 -5.86 -13.68 -16.04
N PHE A 25 -4.64 -13.16 -16.14
CA PHE A 25 -3.91 -12.61 -14.99
C PHE A 25 -4.63 -11.42 -14.36
N VAL A 26 -5.11 -10.48 -15.18
CA VAL A 26 -5.92 -9.34 -14.72
C VAL A 26 -7.23 -9.83 -14.11
N LEU A 27 -7.92 -10.79 -14.74
CA LEU A 27 -9.18 -11.32 -14.25
C LEU A 27 -9.01 -11.96 -12.86
N VAL A 28 -7.97 -12.78 -12.66
CA VAL A 28 -7.67 -13.41 -11.37
C VAL A 28 -7.30 -12.37 -10.31
N SER A 29 -6.54 -11.33 -10.70
CA SER A 29 -6.12 -10.26 -9.79
C SER A 29 -7.28 -9.33 -9.38
N VAL A 30 -8.22 -9.09 -10.28
CA VAL A 30 -9.39 -8.21 -10.06
C VAL A 30 -10.57 -8.97 -9.42
N ALA A 31 -10.66 -10.29 -9.58
CA ALA A 31 -11.69 -11.12 -8.98
C ALA A 31 -11.93 -10.87 -7.47
N PRO A 32 -10.91 -10.84 -6.57
CA PRO A 32 -11.14 -10.56 -5.16
C PRO A 32 -11.65 -9.13 -4.91
N LEU A 33 -11.24 -8.15 -5.72
CA LEU A 33 -11.73 -6.78 -5.62
C LEU A 33 -13.22 -6.68 -6.00
N LEU A 34 -13.60 -7.38 -7.08
CA LEU A 34 -15.01 -7.48 -7.49
C LEU A 34 -15.86 -8.19 -6.43
N TRP A 35 -15.29 -9.19 -5.76
CA TRP A 35 -15.97 -9.87 -4.66
C TRP A 35 -16.25 -8.95 -3.48
N VAL A 36 -15.24 -8.18 -3.03
CA VAL A 36 -15.41 -7.21 -1.94
C VAL A 36 -16.39 -6.10 -2.33
N PHE A 37 -16.31 -5.60 -3.57
CA PHE A 37 -17.24 -4.60 -4.09
C PHE A 37 -18.68 -5.12 -4.15
N LYS A 38 -18.88 -6.36 -4.57
CA LYS A 38 -20.19 -6.99 -4.50
C LYS A 38 -20.72 -7.03 -3.06
N MET A 39 -19.91 -7.46 -2.11
CA MET A 39 -20.34 -7.55 -0.71
C MET A 39 -20.68 -6.19 -0.10
N SER A 40 -20.14 -5.08 -0.63
CA SER A 40 -20.46 -3.74 -0.14
C SER A 40 -21.81 -3.19 -0.65
N ILE A 41 -22.31 -3.68 -1.80
CA ILE A 41 -23.55 -3.22 -2.45
C ILE A 41 -24.75 -4.16 -2.23
N VAL A 42 -24.58 -5.22 -1.44
CA VAL A 42 -25.57 -6.26 -1.19
C VAL A 42 -26.08 -6.19 0.26
N GLN A 43 -27.30 -6.66 0.51
CA GLN A 43 -27.88 -6.66 1.86
C GLN A 43 -27.10 -7.61 2.79
N LYS A 44 -26.96 -7.23 4.08
CA LYS A 44 -26.25 -8.05 5.09
C LYS A 44 -26.73 -9.50 5.16
N SER A 45 -28.04 -9.74 4.99
CA SER A 45 -28.65 -11.07 4.97
C SER A 45 -28.16 -11.94 3.82
N GLU A 46 -27.80 -11.34 2.69
CA GLU A 46 -27.27 -12.04 1.51
C GLU A 46 -25.75 -12.27 1.64
N VAL A 47 -25.03 -11.40 2.36
CA VAL A 47 -23.62 -11.63 2.71
C VAL A 47 -23.42 -12.85 3.63
N THR A 48 -24.36 -13.10 4.54
CA THR A 48 -24.32 -14.23 5.49
C THR A 48 -25.15 -15.44 5.05
N ALA A 49 -25.68 -15.44 3.81
CA ALA A 49 -26.52 -16.51 3.32
C ALA A 49 -25.72 -17.80 3.03
N THR A 50 -26.35 -18.95 3.32
CA THR A 50 -25.82 -20.28 2.99
C THR A 50 -26.84 -20.98 2.09
N PRO A 51 -26.54 -21.29 0.82
CA PRO A 51 -25.25 -21.11 0.12
C PRO A 51 -24.95 -19.65 -0.25
N PRO A 52 -23.66 -19.25 -0.40
CA PRO A 52 -23.29 -17.92 -0.84
C PRO A 52 -23.88 -17.64 -2.23
N THR A 53 -24.63 -16.55 -2.37
CA THR A 53 -25.10 -16.13 -3.70
C THR A 53 -23.88 -15.72 -4.51
N ILE A 54 -23.78 -16.11 -5.79
CA ILE A 54 -22.69 -15.67 -6.67
C ILE A 54 -23.06 -14.32 -7.30
N LEU A 55 -24.31 -14.20 -7.77
CA LEU A 55 -24.87 -12.99 -8.34
C LEU A 55 -25.70 -12.22 -7.29
N PRO A 56 -25.60 -10.88 -7.23
CA PRO A 56 -26.43 -10.06 -6.37
C PRO A 56 -27.92 -10.32 -6.62
N GLN A 57 -28.66 -10.68 -5.59
CA GLN A 57 -30.13 -10.77 -5.64
C GLN A 57 -30.76 -9.42 -5.27
N SER A 58 -30.07 -8.64 -4.45
CA SER A 58 -30.51 -7.33 -3.99
C SER A 58 -29.39 -6.30 -4.08
N PHE A 59 -29.64 -5.18 -4.76
CA PHE A 59 -28.73 -4.04 -4.76
C PHE A 59 -29.19 -3.03 -3.71
N THR A 60 -28.32 -2.71 -2.76
CA THR A 60 -28.60 -1.74 -1.69
C THR A 60 -27.37 -0.91 -1.33
N GLY A 61 -27.58 0.39 -1.18
CA GLY A 61 -26.59 1.32 -0.64
C GLY A 61 -26.62 1.42 0.89
N GLN A 62 -27.43 0.61 1.58
CA GLN A 62 -27.66 0.74 3.01
C GLN A 62 -26.36 0.61 3.82
N SER A 63 -25.47 -0.32 3.44
CA SER A 63 -24.14 -0.48 4.06
C SER A 63 -23.33 0.82 4.07
N TYR A 64 -23.37 1.59 2.97
CA TYR A 64 -22.71 2.90 2.88
C TYR A 64 -23.40 3.94 3.76
N SER A 65 -24.72 4.03 3.74
CA SER A 65 -25.45 4.96 4.62
C SER A 65 -25.18 4.69 6.10
N THR A 66 -25.15 3.41 6.51
CA THR A 66 -24.88 3.00 7.89
C THR A 66 -23.46 3.37 8.30
N ILE A 67 -22.45 3.02 7.51
CA ILE A 67 -21.05 3.27 7.88
C ILE A 67 -20.71 4.77 7.86
N PHE A 68 -21.23 5.53 6.89
CA PHE A 68 -21.02 6.97 6.85
C PHE A 68 -21.86 7.74 7.88
N SER A 69 -22.91 7.15 8.45
CA SER A 69 -23.60 7.72 9.62
C SER A 69 -22.90 7.44 10.96
N ASP A 70 -21.94 6.50 10.99
CA ASP A 70 -21.19 6.17 12.19
C ASP A 70 -20.07 7.21 12.44
N ALA A 71 -20.23 8.00 13.50
CA ALA A 71 -19.26 9.01 13.91
C ALA A 71 -17.88 8.42 14.24
N SER A 72 -17.81 7.16 14.71
CA SER A 72 -16.55 6.49 15.01
C SER A 72 -15.79 6.16 13.73
N PHE A 73 -16.51 5.73 12.69
CA PHE A 73 -15.93 5.49 11.36
C PHE A 73 -15.44 6.80 10.72
N GLN A 74 -16.24 7.86 10.76
CA GLN A 74 -15.83 9.17 10.25
C GLN A 74 -14.57 9.68 10.95
N LYS A 75 -14.51 9.57 12.28
CA LYS A 75 -13.31 9.91 13.05
C LYS A 75 -12.12 9.06 12.65
N ALA A 76 -12.29 7.73 12.54
CA ALA A 76 -11.21 6.85 12.10
C ALA A 76 -10.68 7.23 10.70
N LEU A 77 -11.58 7.57 9.76
CA LEU A 77 -11.21 8.00 8.42
C LEU A 77 -10.38 9.30 8.45
N ILE A 78 -10.84 10.30 9.21
CA ILE A 78 -10.12 11.56 9.39
C ILE A 78 -8.77 11.33 10.06
N ASN A 79 -8.72 10.50 11.11
CA ASN A 79 -7.49 10.14 11.79
C ASN A 79 -6.48 9.50 10.83
N SER A 80 -6.91 8.55 9.99
CA SER A 80 -6.06 7.92 8.99
C SER A 80 -5.54 8.92 7.95
N ILE A 81 -6.39 9.83 7.46
CA ILE A 81 -5.97 10.87 6.51
C ILE A 81 -4.92 11.79 7.15
N ILE A 82 -5.14 12.23 8.40
CA ILE A 82 -4.20 13.09 9.12
C ILE A 82 -2.88 12.36 9.35
N ILE A 83 -2.92 11.14 9.89
CA ILE A 83 -1.72 10.35 10.19
C ILE A 83 -0.94 10.09 8.91
N ALA A 84 -1.57 9.54 7.87
CA ALA A 84 -0.91 9.22 6.61
C ALA A 84 -0.37 10.48 5.91
N GLY A 85 -1.15 11.57 5.90
CA GLY A 85 -0.74 12.83 5.30
C GLY A 85 0.47 13.44 6.00
N VAL A 86 0.45 13.53 7.34
CA VAL A 86 1.55 14.08 8.12
C VAL A 86 2.80 13.19 7.99
N THR A 87 2.65 11.87 8.13
CA THR A 87 3.76 10.92 7.94
C THR A 87 4.39 11.07 6.56
N THR A 88 3.59 11.22 5.50
CA THR A 88 4.09 11.41 4.13
C THR A 88 4.91 12.68 4.02
N VAL A 89 4.41 13.82 4.53
CA VAL A 89 5.13 15.10 4.49
C VAL A 89 6.43 15.02 5.26
N VAL A 90 6.42 14.42 6.46
CA VAL A 90 7.60 14.22 7.30
C VAL A 90 8.64 13.34 6.59
N CYS A 91 8.21 12.20 6.04
CA CYS A 91 9.08 11.28 5.31
C CYS A 91 9.68 11.93 4.07
N LEU A 92 8.91 12.69 3.30
CA LEU A 92 9.42 13.41 2.13
C LEU A 92 10.40 14.50 2.54
N PHE A 93 10.11 15.26 3.60
CA PHE A 93 10.98 16.33 4.06
C PHE A 93 12.36 15.80 4.50
N PHE A 94 12.39 14.85 5.43
CA PHE A 94 13.65 14.28 5.91
C PHE A 94 14.30 13.35 4.89
N GLY A 95 13.48 12.57 4.18
CA GLY A 95 13.93 11.63 3.16
C GLY A 95 14.57 12.33 1.97
N ALA A 96 14.02 13.45 1.50
CA ALA A 96 14.62 14.22 0.41
C ALA A 96 15.98 14.82 0.80
N ILE A 97 16.12 15.31 2.03
CA ILE A 97 17.40 15.86 2.53
C ILE A 97 18.46 14.74 2.58
N ALA A 98 18.12 13.59 3.15
CA ALA A 98 19.02 12.45 3.25
C ALA A 98 19.37 11.86 1.87
N ALA A 99 18.37 11.71 0.99
CA ALA A 99 18.56 11.22 -0.37
C ALA A 99 19.44 12.16 -1.19
N TYR A 100 19.22 13.48 -1.11
CA TYR A 100 20.06 14.46 -1.77
C TYR A 100 21.51 14.38 -1.29
N ALA A 101 21.73 14.25 0.02
CA ALA A 101 23.07 14.08 0.57
C ALA A 101 23.75 12.83 0.00
N ILE A 102 23.06 11.69 -0.03
CA ILE A 102 23.60 10.41 -0.53
C ILE A 102 23.86 10.45 -2.05
N ALA A 103 22.92 11.00 -2.83
CA ALA A 103 22.96 10.98 -4.29
C ALA A 103 23.90 12.02 -4.89
N ARG A 104 24.03 13.21 -4.26
CA ARG A 104 24.76 14.36 -4.83
C ARG A 104 26.07 14.69 -4.13
N LEU A 105 26.21 14.45 -2.82
CA LEU A 105 27.45 14.76 -2.12
C LEU A 105 28.48 13.64 -2.29
N ARG A 106 29.75 14.03 -2.43
CA ARG A 106 30.87 13.08 -2.51
C ARG A 106 31.43 12.85 -1.11
N PHE A 107 31.02 11.77 -0.46
CA PHE A 107 31.59 11.33 0.83
C PHE A 107 31.87 9.82 0.83
N ASN A 108 32.91 9.42 1.57
CA ASN A 108 33.49 8.09 1.47
C ASN A 108 32.57 6.95 1.96
N PHE A 109 31.64 7.24 2.87
CA PHE A 109 30.78 6.23 3.52
C PHE A 109 29.38 6.10 2.93
N LYS A 110 29.10 6.66 1.74
CA LYS A 110 27.76 6.67 1.14
C LYS A 110 27.13 5.29 0.99
N ASN A 111 27.91 4.31 0.55
CA ASN A 111 27.43 2.95 0.35
C ASN A 111 27.13 2.27 1.70
N LEU A 112 27.95 2.52 2.73
CA LEU A 112 27.72 1.97 4.06
C LEU A 112 26.44 2.53 4.68
N VAL A 113 26.24 3.86 4.59
CA VAL A 113 25.02 4.51 5.10
C VAL A 113 23.78 3.95 4.41
N MET A 114 23.79 3.83 3.08
CA MET A 114 22.67 3.27 2.34
C MET A 114 22.39 1.81 2.74
N THR A 115 23.43 0.98 2.83
CA THR A 115 23.29 -0.42 3.27
C THR A 115 22.71 -0.52 4.68
N LEU A 116 23.12 0.35 5.61
CA LEU A 116 22.58 0.35 6.97
C LEU A 116 21.11 0.76 7.01
N ILE A 117 20.71 1.78 6.25
CA ILE A 117 19.30 2.21 6.13
C ILE A 117 18.44 1.05 5.63
N LEU A 118 18.89 0.35 4.59
CA LEU A 118 18.18 -0.82 4.06
C LEU A 118 18.18 -2.01 5.04
N ALA A 119 19.31 -2.27 5.72
CA ALA A 119 19.42 -3.35 6.69
C ALA A 119 18.40 -3.20 7.84
N ILE A 120 18.21 -1.98 8.34
CA ILE A 120 17.22 -1.69 9.39
C ILE A 120 15.79 -1.92 8.87
N SER A 121 15.53 -1.70 7.58
CA SER A 121 14.21 -1.91 6.96
C SER A 121 13.79 -3.38 6.89
N PHE A 122 14.75 -4.31 6.89
CA PHE A 122 14.47 -5.74 6.91
C PHE A 122 14.12 -6.28 8.30
N PHE A 123 14.27 -5.45 9.34
CA PHE A 123 13.90 -5.85 10.68
C PHE A 123 12.38 -6.01 10.77
N PRO A 124 11.88 -7.14 11.32
CA PRO A 124 10.45 -7.42 11.30
C PRO A 124 9.71 -6.39 12.16
N ALA A 125 8.69 -5.75 11.57
CA ALA A 125 7.92 -4.70 12.23
C ALA A 125 7.38 -5.14 13.61
N VAL A 126 6.92 -6.38 13.70
CA VAL A 126 6.39 -6.98 14.95
C VAL A 126 7.39 -6.93 16.10
N ALA A 127 8.69 -7.08 15.82
CA ALA A 127 9.73 -7.04 16.86
C ALA A 127 10.03 -5.61 17.35
N ILE A 128 9.69 -4.57 16.58
CA ILE A 128 9.88 -3.15 16.96
C ILE A 128 8.66 -2.62 17.73
N ILE A 129 7.46 -3.16 17.48
CA ILE A 129 6.22 -2.64 18.09
C ILE A 129 6.27 -2.68 19.63
N ALA A 130 6.71 -3.79 20.22
CA ALA A 130 6.78 -3.93 21.68
C ALA A 130 7.71 -2.88 22.35
N PRO A 131 8.97 -2.70 21.92
CA PRO A 131 9.82 -1.67 22.49
C PRO A 131 9.32 -0.26 22.21
N LEU A 132 8.76 0.03 21.03
CA LEU A 132 8.14 1.33 20.75
C LEU A 132 6.97 1.62 21.69
N PHE A 133 6.13 0.63 21.98
CA PHE A 133 5.01 0.80 22.91
C PHE A 133 5.52 1.14 24.32
N ILE A 134 6.56 0.46 24.81
CA ILE A 134 7.16 0.76 26.12
C ILE A 134 7.71 2.19 26.14
N GLN A 135 8.39 2.62 25.08
CA GLN A 135 8.93 3.98 24.95
C GLN A 135 7.79 5.01 24.96
N PHE A 136 6.76 4.83 24.13
CA PHE A 136 5.60 5.72 24.07
C PHE A 136 4.83 5.77 25.39
N ARG A 137 4.77 4.64 26.12
CA ARG A 137 4.20 4.62 27.47
C ARG A 137 4.99 5.49 28.43
N ALA A 138 6.32 5.34 28.44
CA ALA A 138 7.19 6.04 29.36
C ALA A 138 7.12 7.56 29.17
N ILE A 139 6.98 8.03 27.93
CA ILE A 139 6.90 9.46 27.60
C ILE A 139 5.46 9.99 27.54
N GLY A 140 4.45 9.16 27.84
CA GLY A 140 3.04 9.58 27.83
C GLY A 140 2.43 9.84 26.44
N LEU A 141 3.03 9.32 25.35
CA LEU A 141 2.55 9.50 23.97
C LEU A 141 1.46 8.50 23.56
N ILE A 142 1.10 7.54 24.42
CA ILE A 142 0.08 6.52 24.09
C ILE A 142 -1.26 7.18 23.75
N ASN A 143 -1.94 6.59 22.76
CA ASN A 143 -3.27 7.01 22.31
C ASN A 143 -3.31 8.44 21.74
N THR A 144 -2.21 8.88 21.12
CA THR A 144 -2.11 10.16 20.42
C THR A 144 -1.75 9.95 18.95
N TYR A 145 -2.05 10.93 18.09
CA TYR A 145 -1.61 10.91 16.68
C TYR A 145 -0.10 10.77 16.55
N TRP A 146 0.68 11.38 17.47
CA TRP A 146 2.13 11.35 17.44
C TRP A 146 2.70 9.94 17.57
N SER A 147 2.07 9.07 18.38
CA SER A 147 2.52 7.68 18.49
C SER A 147 2.47 6.94 17.15
N ALA A 148 1.38 7.11 16.39
CA ALA A 148 1.23 6.50 15.08
C ALA A 148 2.15 7.14 14.04
N ILE A 149 2.19 8.49 13.98
CA ILE A 149 3.01 9.23 13.01
C ILE A 149 4.50 8.87 13.17
N ILE A 150 5.01 8.84 14.40
CA ILE A 150 6.41 8.50 14.67
C ILE A 150 6.68 7.05 14.30
N ALA A 151 5.82 6.11 14.69
CA ALA A 151 5.97 4.70 14.35
C ALA A 151 5.99 4.49 12.82
N ASP A 152 5.01 5.05 12.11
CA ASP A 152 4.91 4.93 10.66
C ASP A 152 6.12 5.58 9.95
N THR A 153 6.61 6.71 10.47
CA THR A 153 7.82 7.38 9.93
C THR A 153 9.04 6.46 10.05
N VAL A 154 9.22 5.77 11.17
CA VAL A 154 10.35 4.83 11.35
C VAL A 154 10.35 3.74 10.29
N PHE A 155 9.18 3.25 9.88
CA PHE A 155 9.05 2.23 8.85
C PHE A 155 9.15 2.78 7.43
N ALA A 156 8.55 3.94 7.15
CA ALA A 156 8.44 4.49 5.80
C ALA A 156 9.69 5.27 5.35
N LEU A 157 10.40 5.91 6.29
CA LEU A 157 11.53 6.80 5.99
C LEU A 157 12.70 6.08 5.28
N PRO A 158 13.13 4.88 5.69
CA PRO A 158 14.19 4.16 4.98
C PRO A 158 13.87 3.86 3.52
N LEU A 159 12.64 3.41 3.23
CA LEU A 159 12.17 3.16 1.88
C LEU A 159 12.08 4.47 1.08
N THR A 160 11.61 5.55 1.72
CA THR A 160 11.52 6.88 1.10
C THR A 160 12.90 7.38 0.69
N ILE A 161 13.91 7.26 1.55
CA ILE A 161 15.29 7.64 1.19
C ILE A 161 15.77 6.81 0.00
N TRP A 162 15.56 5.50 0.04
CA TRP A 162 16.04 4.62 -1.02
C TRP A 162 15.41 4.90 -2.38
N ILE A 163 14.09 5.15 -2.43
CA ILE A 163 13.38 5.47 -3.67
C ILE A 163 13.80 6.83 -4.26
N LEU A 164 14.16 7.79 -3.40
CA LEU A 164 14.52 9.16 -3.82
C LEU A 164 15.99 9.33 -4.24
N VAL A 165 16.87 8.38 -3.90
CA VAL A 165 18.28 8.37 -4.32
C VAL A 165 18.41 7.94 -5.78
#